data_AF-A0A4P5YQT5-F1
#
_entry.id   AF-A0A4P5YQT5-F1
#
_cell.length_a   1.000
_cell.length_b   1.000
_cell.length_c   1.000
_cell.angle_alpha   90.00
_cell.angle_beta   90.00
_cell.angle_gamma   90.00
#
_symmetry.space_group_name_H-M   'P 1'
#
loop_
_entity.id
_entity.type
_entity.pdbx_description
1 polymer ?
#
loop_
_entity_poly.entity_id
_entity_poly.type
_entity_poly.pdbx_seq_one_letter_code
_entity_poly.pdbx_strand_id
1 'polypeptide(L)' 'MNGAHPLKRAVQDLLLDPLATKLLDGEFKPDDRINVSADGDRLTFAAK' A
#
# COMPACT_ATOMS: atom_id res chain seq x y z
N MET A 1 -9.74 18.70 -15.89
CA MET A 1 -10.34 18.04 -14.70
C MET A 1 -9.24 17.77 -13.67
N ASN A 2 -8.52 18.81 -13.22
CA ASN A 2 -7.24 18.67 -12.51
C ASN A 2 -7.41 19.22 -11.09
N GLY A 3 -7.84 18.35 -10.18
CA GLY A 3 -7.87 18.58 -8.73
C GLY A 3 -7.06 17.49 -8.02
N ALA A 4 -7.34 17.15 -6.76
CA ALA A 4 -6.61 16.12 -6.00
C ALA A 4 -6.73 14.67 -6.54
N HIS A 5 -7.36 14.46 -7.69
CA HIS A 5 -7.48 13.14 -8.34
C HIS A 5 -6.14 12.42 -8.55
N PRO A 6 -5.03 13.08 -8.96
CA PRO A 6 -3.74 12.43 -9.09
C PRO A 6 -3.22 11.90 -7.75
N LEU A 7 -3.42 12.64 -6.65
CA LEU A 7 -3.01 12.20 -5.31
C LEU A 7 -3.81 10.96 -4.88
N LYS A 8 -5.13 11.00 -5.07
CA LYS A 8 -5.99 9.84 -4.78
C LYS A 8 -5.56 8.62 -5.59
N ARG A 9 -5.24 8.79 -6.87
CA ARG A 9 -4.77 7.72 -7.74
C ARG A 9 -3.42 7.16 -7.28
N ALA A 10 -2.46 8.01 -6.95
CA ALA A 10 -1.17 7.57 -6.43
C ALA A 10 -1.32 6.73 -5.15
N VAL A 11 -2.21 7.12 -4.22
CA VAL A 11 -2.47 6.33 -3.02
C VAL A 11 -3.16 5.00 -3.34
N GLN A 12 -4.10 4.98 -4.30
CA GLN A 12 -4.72 3.72 -4.73
C GLN A 12 -3.69 2.79 -5.36
N ASP A 13 -3.03 3.25 -6.42
CA ASP A 13 -2.20 2.42 -7.29
C ASP A 13 -0.89 1.98 -6.59
N LEU A 14 -0.30 2.83 -5.74
CA LEU A 14 1.01 2.55 -5.12
C LEU A 14 0.91 1.92 -3.72
N LEU A 15 -0.18 2.19 -2.97
CA LEU A 15 -0.32 1.75 -1.58
C LEU A 15 -1.45 0.74 -1.39
N LEU A 16 -2.68 1.12 -1.75
CA LEU A 16 -3.87 0.32 -1.43
C LEU A 16 -3.94 -0.97 -2.24
N ASP A 17 -3.74 -0.89 -3.56
CA ASP A 17 -3.85 -2.06 -4.44
C ASP A 17 -2.77 -3.12 -4.11
N PRO A 18 -1.47 -2.78 -3.94
CA PRO A 18 -0.46 -3.75 -3.54
C PRO A 18 -0.71 -4.35 -2.15
N LEU A 19 -1.15 -3.53 -1.19
CA LEU A 19 -1.46 -4.01 0.16
C LEU A 19 -2.65 -4.98 0.16
N ALA A 20 -3.69 -4.68 -0.62
CA ALA A 20 -4.85 -5.55 -0.76
C ALA A 20 -4.46 -6.91 -1.34
N THR A 21 -3.62 -6.95 -2.38
CA THR A 21 -3.10 -8.21 -2.92
C THR A 21 -2.35 -9.01 -1.86
N LYS A 22 -1.45 -8.38 -1.10
CA LYS A 22 -0.68 -9.06 -0.03
C LYS A 22 -1.56 -9.61 1.09
N LEU A 23 -2.64 -8.91 1.43
CA LEU A 23 -3.64 -9.39 2.38
C LEU A 23 -4.41 -10.61 1.84
N LEU A 24 -4.80 -10.59 0.57
CA LEU A 24 -5.49 -11.71 -0.08
C LEU A 24 -4.60 -12.95 -0.21
N ASP A 25 -3.29 -12.74 -0.45
CA ASP A 25 -2.29 -13.80 -0.49
C ASP A 25 -1.95 -14.37 0.90
N GLY A 26 -2.46 -13.74 1.97
CA GLY A 26 -2.25 -14.16 3.35
C GLY A 26 -0.87 -13.80 3.91
N GLU A 27 -0.14 -12.89 3.26
CA GLU A 27 1.15 -12.37 3.77
C GLU A 27 0.98 -11.62 5.11
N PHE A 28 -0.18 -11.00 5.31
CA PHE A 28 -0.54 -10.29 6.54
C PHE A 28 -1.84 -10.82 7.12
N LYS A 29 -1.91 -10.91 8.44
CA LYS A 29 -3.06 -11.42 9.18
C LYS A 29 -3.91 -10.29 9.76
N PRO A 30 -5.17 -10.57 10.12
CA PRO A 30 -5.94 -9.69 10.99
C PRO A 30 -5.11 -9.34 12.23
N ASP A 31 -5.19 -8.08 12.66
CA ASP A 31 -4.45 -7.48 13.77
C ASP A 31 -2.94 -7.23 13.54
N ASP A 32 -2.37 -7.60 12.39
CA ASP A 32 -0.99 -7.23 12.07
C ASP A 32 -0.85 -5.72 11.94
N ARG A 33 0.16 -5.18 12.61
CA ARG A 33 0.56 -3.79 12.41
C ARG A 33 1.55 -3.73 11.25
N ILE A 34 1.04 -3.34 10.09
CA ILE A 34 1.82 -3.25 8.87
C ILE A 34 2.56 -1.91 8.82
N ASN A 35 3.88 -1.96 8.77
CA ASN A 35 4.73 -0.81 8.52
C ASN A 35 5.00 -0.70 7.01
N VAL A 36 4.85 0.52 6.48
CA VAL A 36 5.08 0.82 5.06
C VAL A 36 6.24 1.79 4.96
N SER A 37 7.24 1.45 4.16
CA SER A 37 8.44 2.27 3.95
C SER A 37 8.68 2.47 2.46
N ALA A 38 9.34 3.57 2.11
CA ALA A 38 9.80 3.81 0.74
C ALA A 38 11.20 3.23 0.56
N ASP A 39 11.38 2.46 -0.51
CA ASP A 39 12.68 1.99 -1.00
C ASP A 39 12.83 2.47 -2.45
N GLY A 40 13.53 3.59 -2.61
CA GLY A 40 13.57 4.34 -3.87
C GLY A 40 12.16 4.72 -4.33
N ASP A 41 11.79 4.22 -5.51
CA ASP A 41 10.49 4.50 -6.16
C ASP A 41 9.40 3.48 -5.80
N ARG A 42 9.63 2.59 -4.83
CA ARG A 42 8.70 1.52 -4.45
C ARG A 42 8.33 1.60 -2.98
N LEU A 43 7.11 1.15 -2.67
CA LEU A 43 6.70 0.91 -1.29
C LEU A 43 7.00 -0.53 -0.88
N THR A 44 7.56 -0.70 0.30
CA THR A 44 7.80 -1.99 0.96
C THR A 44 6.91 -2.12 2.17
N PHE A 45 6.48 -3.35 2.47
CA PHE A 45 5.52 -3.67 3.52
C PHE A 45 6.13 -4.72 4.45
N ALA A 46 6.02 -4.52 5.76
CA ALA A 46 6.47 -5.47 6.75
C ALA A 46 5.51 -5.52 7.95
N ALA A 47 5.22 -6.72 8.45
CA ALA A 47 4.53 -6.88 9.73
C ALA A 47 5.50 -6.52 10.86
N LYS A 48 5.01 -5.82 11.88
CA LYS A 48 5.76 -5.52 13.09
C LYS A 48 5.63 -6.63 14.13
#